data_AF-A0A3A0C9M1-F1
#
_entry.id   AF-A0A3A0C9M1-F1
#
_cell.length_a   1.000
_cell.length_b   1.000
_cell.length_c   1.000
_cell.angle_alpha   90.00
_cell.angle_beta   90.00
_cell.angle_gamma   90.00
#
_symmetry.space_group_name_H-M   'P 1'
#
loop_
_entity.id
_entity.type
_entity.pdbx_description
1 polymer ?
#
loop_
_entity_poly.entity_id
_entity_poly.type
_entity_poly.pdbx_seq_one_letter_code
_entity_poly.pdbx_strand_id
1 'polypeptide(L)'
;MKSPRGFLAAIVFLSALPVTILYQKLFGNGAEVVIHLALAAGSFLLSFAVFDFSRAPKWINWIGCIATGALAAIFLLQAIGEYLKNDALTYFVYEILGQWLETFLQDLFFVFWCVAILLIDSRGKTKILGAIATLAVVCLEVYKYSLAYLGTSLNVEAPGLKILYLLPFVWILFESKKRIPLEQSIATI
;
A
#
# COMPACT_ATOMS: atom_id res chain seq x y z
N MET A 1 -4.78 19.26 0.57
CA MET A 1 -4.19 18.50 -0.53
C MET A 1 -5.27 17.67 -1.18
N LYS A 2 -5.62 18.03 -2.41
CA LYS A 2 -6.65 17.32 -3.16
C LYS A 2 -5.94 16.40 -4.15
N SER A 3 -5.98 15.10 -3.92
CA SER A 3 -5.43 14.09 -4.83
C SER A 3 -6.54 13.10 -5.23
N PRO A 4 -7.18 13.28 -6.39
CA PRO A 4 -8.17 12.33 -6.89
C PRO A 4 -7.57 10.92 -7.07
N ARG A 5 -6.32 10.85 -7.52
CA ARG A 5 -5.60 9.59 -7.75
C ARG A 5 -5.29 8.87 -6.44
N GLY A 6 -4.77 9.58 -5.44
CA GLY A 6 -4.48 9.03 -4.11
C GLY A 6 -5.75 8.60 -3.37
N PHE A 7 -6.83 9.37 -3.55
CA PHE A 7 -8.15 8.99 -3.04
C PHE A 7 -8.66 7.69 -3.69
N LEU A 8 -8.57 7.57 -5.02
CA LEU A 8 -8.99 6.36 -5.73
C LEU A 8 -8.12 5.16 -5.36
N ALA A 9 -6.80 5.31 -5.32
CA ALA A 9 -5.87 4.27 -4.90
C ALA A 9 -6.22 3.75 -3.51
N ALA A 10 -6.45 4.66 -2.55
CA ALA A 10 -6.85 4.29 -1.19
C ALA A 10 -8.18 3.53 -1.16
N ILE A 11 -9.18 3.93 -1.95
CA ILE A 11 -10.44 3.17 -2.07
C ILE A 11 -10.15 1.76 -2.58
N VAL A 12 -9.37 1.62 -3.65
CA VAL A 12 -9.07 0.31 -4.25
C VAL A 12 -8.41 -0.61 -3.22
N PHE A 13 -7.37 -0.14 -2.51
CA PHE A 13 -6.72 -0.90 -1.45
C PHE A 13 -7.68 -1.29 -0.31
N LEU A 14 -8.48 -0.34 0.19
CA LEU A 14 -9.43 -0.60 1.28
C LEU A 14 -10.56 -1.54 0.84
N SER A 15 -10.90 -1.54 -0.45
CA SER A 15 -11.91 -2.42 -1.04
C SER A 15 -11.39 -3.82 -1.38
N ALA A 16 -10.07 -4.04 -1.41
CA ALA A 16 -9.47 -5.31 -1.82
C ALA A 16 -10.02 -6.49 -1.00
N LEU A 17 -10.00 -6.39 0.33
CA LEU A 17 -10.54 -7.43 1.22
C LEU A 17 -12.06 -7.66 1.05
N PRO A 18 -12.94 -6.65 1.16
CA PRO A 18 -14.37 -6.89 1.04
C PRO A 18 -14.77 -7.40 -0.35
N VAL A 19 -14.14 -6.92 -1.42
CA VAL A 19 -14.38 -7.41 -2.79
C VAL A 19 -13.94 -8.88 -2.91
N THR A 20 -12.78 -9.23 -2.36
CA THR A 20 -12.27 -10.61 -2.35
C THR A 20 -13.19 -11.55 -1.59
N ILE A 21 -13.63 -11.16 -0.39
CA ILE A 21 -14.57 -11.95 0.44
C ILE A 21 -15.89 -12.16 -0.30
N LEU A 22 -16.43 -11.09 -0.91
CA LEU A 22 -17.67 -11.18 -1.68
C LEU A 22 -17.51 -12.10 -2.89
N TYR A 23 -16.40 -11.98 -3.63
CA TYR A 23 -16.12 -12.84 -4.78
C TYR A 23 -16.02 -14.31 -4.36
N GLN A 24 -15.25 -14.63 -3.32
CA GLN A 24 -15.14 -15.98 -2.79
C GLN A 24 -16.50 -16.57 -2.40
N LYS A 25 -17.38 -15.75 -1.80
CA LYS A 25 -18.72 -16.19 -1.39
C LYS A 25 -19.65 -16.44 -2.59
N LEU A 26 -19.50 -15.70 -3.68
CA LEU A 26 -20.34 -15.82 -4.87
C LEU A 26 -19.88 -16.91 -5.83
N PHE A 27 -18.57 -17.10 -5.98
CA PHE A 27 -17.98 -17.98 -7.01
C PHE A 27 -17.26 -19.20 -6.45
N GLY A 28 -16.99 -19.25 -5.14
CA GLY A 28 -16.39 -20.40 -4.45
C GLY A 28 -14.89 -20.62 -4.73
N ASN A 29 -14.26 -19.85 -5.60
CA ASN A 29 -12.83 -19.90 -5.91
C ASN A 29 -12.33 -18.52 -6.40
N GLY A 30 -11.03 -18.41 -6.68
CA GLY A 30 -10.43 -17.25 -7.36
C GLY A 30 -10.26 -16.00 -6.49
N ALA A 31 -10.47 -16.11 -5.16
CA ALA A 31 -10.22 -15.02 -4.22
C ALA A 31 -8.80 -14.46 -4.32
N GLU A 32 -7.83 -15.34 -4.48
CA GLU A 32 -6.41 -14.99 -4.46
C GLU A 32 -6.03 -14.17 -5.72
N VAL A 33 -6.53 -14.55 -6.91
CA VAL A 33 -6.47 -13.71 -8.13
C VAL A 33 -7.10 -12.33 -7.90
N VAL A 34 -8.28 -12.29 -7.27
CA VAL A 34 -9.02 -11.03 -7.07
C VAL A 34 -8.30 -10.07 -6.13
N ILE A 35 -7.74 -10.57 -5.03
CA ILE A 35 -6.97 -9.72 -4.11
C ILE A 35 -5.72 -9.18 -4.80
N HIS A 36 -4.98 -10.02 -5.54
CA HIS A 36 -3.79 -9.59 -6.27
C HIS A 36 -4.11 -8.57 -7.36
N LEU A 37 -5.20 -8.72 -8.11
CA LEU A 37 -5.64 -7.69 -9.07
C LEU A 37 -6.01 -6.37 -8.39
N ALA A 38 -6.70 -6.42 -7.25
CA ALA A 38 -7.03 -5.22 -6.49
C ALA A 38 -5.77 -4.51 -5.96
N LEU A 39 -4.82 -5.26 -5.41
CA LEU A 39 -3.54 -4.73 -4.94
C LEU A 39 -2.69 -4.17 -6.09
N ALA A 40 -2.68 -4.83 -7.26
CA ALA A 40 -2.00 -4.35 -8.45
C ALA A 40 -2.59 -3.01 -8.93
N ALA A 41 -3.92 -2.93 -9.04
CA ALA A 41 -4.62 -1.71 -9.45
C ALA A 41 -4.41 -0.56 -8.45
N GLY A 42 -4.50 -0.83 -7.15
CA GLY A 42 -4.24 0.14 -6.09
C GLY A 42 -2.81 0.68 -6.15
N SER A 43 -1.82 -0.21 -6.29
CA SER A 43 -0.40 0.13 -6.38
C SER A 43 -0.08 0.96 -7.62
N PHE A 44 -0.66 0.57 -8.77
CA PHE A 44 -0.50 1.31 -10.02
C PHE A 44 -1.05 2.73 -9.91
N LEU A 45 -2.28 2.90 -9.39
CA LEU A 45 -2.86 4.23 -9.18
C LEU A 45 -2.02 5.06 -8.20
N LEU A 46 -1.53 4.43 -7.13
CA LEU A 46 -0.69 5.10 -6.14
C LEU A 46 0.62 5.58 -6.74
N SER A 47 1.23 4.83 -7.67
CA SER A 47 2.48 5.22 -8.35
C SER A 47 2.42 6.56 -9.06
N PHE A 48 1.24 6.95 -9.56
CA PHE A 48 1.02 8.29 -10.12
C PHE A 48 0.57 9.29 -9.06
N ALA A 49 -0.15 8.84 -8.04
CA ALA A 49 -0.64 9.69 -6.97
C ALA A 49 0.47 10.26 -6.08
N VAL A 50 1.62 9.59 -5.96
CA VAL A 50 2.75 10.08 -5.14
C VAL A 50 3.22 11.47 -5.57
N PHE A 51 3.03 11.86 -6.84
CA PHE A 51 3.42 13.18 -7.35
C PHE A 51 2.41 14.29 -7.02
N ASP A 52 1.22 13.95 -6.55
CA ASP A 52 0.24 14.94 -6.06
C ASP A 52 0.67 15.54 -4.70
N PHE A 53 1.67 14.94 -4.05
CA PHE A 53 2.27 15.41 -2.79
C PHE A 53 3.44 16.36 -3.07
N SER A 54 3.09 17.59 -3.43
CA SER A 54 4.01 18.57 -4.02
C SER A 54 5.01 19.18 -3.04
N ARG A 55 4.84 19.04 -1.71
CA ARG A 55 5.82 19.58 -0.75
C ARG A 55 6.97 18.63 -0.46
N ALA A 56 6.82 17.34 -0.75
CA ALA A 56 7.91 16.39 -0.63
C ALA A 56 8.95 16.63 -1.74
N PRO A 57 10.26 16.52 -1.44
CA PRO A 57 11.31 16.51 -2.45
C PRO A 57 11.03 15.49 -3.56
N LYS A 58 11.29 15.86 -4.82
CA LYS A 58 10.98 15.02 -5.99
C LYS A 58 11.60 13.62 -5.92
N TRP A 59 12.79 13.48 -5.32
CA TRP A 59 13.45 12.18 -5.16
C TRP A 59 12.65 11.23 -4.25
N ILE A 60 11.97 11.75 -3.21
CA ILE A 60 11.09 10.96 -2.33
C ILE A 60 9.89 10.45 -3.11
N ASN A 61 9.26 11.31 -3.92
CA ASN A 61 8.13 10.91 -4.75
C ASN A 61 8.53 9.90 -5.82
N TRP A 62 9.74 10.01 -6.39
CA TRP A 62 10.28 8.98 -7.30
C TRP A 62 10.50 7.64 -6.62
N ILE A 63 11.02 7.63 -5.39
CA ILE A 63 11.12 6.41 -4.59
C ILE A 63 9.74 5.77 -4.41
N GLY A 64 8.74 6.55 -4.00
CA GLY A 64 7.37 6.07 -3.85
C GLY A 64 6.78 5.54 -5.16
N CYS A 65 7.03 6.24 -6.28
CA CYS A 65 6.58 5.85 -7.61
C CYS A 65 7.18 4.51 -8.05
N ILE A 66 8.50 4.37 -7.93
CA ILE A 66 9.21 3.15 -8.32
C ILE A 66 8.75 1.98 -7.43
N ALA A 67 8.64 2.20 -6.12
CA ALA A 67 8.24 1.14 -5.19
C ALA A 67 6.81 0.64 -5.45
N THR A 68 5.85 1.56 -5.57
CA THR A 68 4.46 1.20 -5.82
C THR A 68 4.24 0.71 -7.26
N GLY A 69 5.01 1.20 -8.23
CA GLY A 69 5.02 0.64 -9.59
C GLY A 69 5.56 -0.80 -9.64
N ALA A 70 6.63 -1.09 -8.90
CA ALA A 70 7.17 -2.43 -8.79
C ALA A 70 6.21 -3.39 -8.07
N LEU A 71 5.58 -2.94 -6.97
CA LEU A 71 4.51 -3.70 -6.31
C LEU A 71 3.34 -3.98 -7.27
N ALA A 72 2.93 -3.01 -8.09
CA ALA A 72 1.89 -3.23 -9.09
C ALA A 72 2.24 -4.35 -10.07
N ALA A 73 3.49 -4.40 -10.53
CA ALA A 73 3.96 -5.46 -11.42
C ALA A 73 4.01 -6.83 -10.72
N ILE A 74 4.48 -6.90 -9.47
CA ILE A 74 4.52 -8.13 -8.68
C ILE A 74 3.11 -8.68 -8.46
N PHE A 75 2.19 -7.86 -7.95
CA PHE A 75 0.81 -8.27 -7.72
C PHE A 75 0.11 -8.69 -9.01
N LEU A 76 0.39 -8.01 -10.14
CA LEU A 76 -0.15 -8.43 -11.44
C LEU A 76 0.38 -9.80 -11.86
N LEU A 77 1.67 -10.06 -11.65
CA LEU A 77 2.27 -11.36 -11.94
C LEU A 77 1.72 -12.46 -11.01
N GLN A 78 1.45 -12.18 -9.74
CA GLN A 78 0.81 -13.12 -8.81
C GLN A 78 -0.59 -13.50 -9.31
N ALA A 79 -1.40 -12.50 -9.68
CA ALA A 79 -2.72 -12.72 -10.26
C ALA A 79 -2.66 -13.56 -11.55
N ILE A 80 -1.70 -13.29 -12.44
CA ILE A 80 -1.53 -14.05 -13.69
C ILE A 80 -1.08 -15.50 -13.40
N GLY A 81 -0.13 -15.69 -12.49
CA GLY A 81 0.39 -17.02 -12.11
C GLY A 81 -0.72 -17.94 -11.61
N GLU A 82 -1.55 -17.42 -10.70
CA GLU A 82 -2.70 -18.14 -10.19
C GLU A 82 -3.78 -18.36 -11.25
N TYR A 83 -4.11 -17.34 -12.05
CA TYR A 83 -5.17 -17.44 -13.06
C TYR A 83 -4.84 -18.50 -14.12
N LEU A 84 -3.57 -18.54 -14.55
CA LEU A 84 -3.08 -19.52 -15.52
C LEU A 84 -2.77 -20.88 -14.89
N LYS A 85 -2.79 -21.00 -13.55
CA LYS A 85 -2.37 -22.19 -12.80
C LYS A 85 -0.99 -22.68 -13.25
N ASN A 86 -0.06 -21.74 -13.44
CA ASN A 86 1.28 -22.04 -13.93
C ASN A 86 2.24 -22.15 -12.75
N ASP A 87 2.59 -23.37 -12.36
CA ASP A 87 3.40 -23.64 -11.17
C ASP A 87 4.77 -22.95 -11.21
N ALA A 88 5.41 -22.85 -12.38
CA ALA A 88 6.70 -22.19 -12.53
C ALA A 88 6.59 -20.67 -12.31
N LEU A 89 5.54 -20.05 -12.85
CA LEU A 89 5.28 -18.62 -12.65
C LEU A 89 4.88 -18.34 -11.20
N THR A 90 4.00 -19.16 -10.62
CA THR A 90 3.61 -19.04 -9.20
C THR A 90 4.83 -19.19 -8.29
N TYR A 91 5.67 -20.20 -8.50
CA TYR A 91 6.91 -20.35 -7.72
C TYR A 91 7.81 -19.12 -7.85
N PHE A 92 8.07 -18.66 -9.08
CA PHE A 92 8.93 -17.51 -9.32
C PHE A 92 8.41 -16.25 -8.61
N VAL A 93 7.11 -15.98 -8.72
CA VAL A 93 6.55 -14.73 -8.20
C VAL A 93 6.40 -14.77 -6.68
N TYR A 94 6.10 -15.91 -6.06
CA TYR A 94 5.96 -15.97 -4.60
C TYR A 94 7.30 -16.14 -3.87
N GLU A 95 8.15 -17.04 -4.36
CA GLU A 95 9.39 -17.38 -3.65
C GLU A 95 10.51 -16.39 -3.95
N ILE A 96 10.62 -15.89 -5.19
CA ILE A 96 11.70 -14.99 -5.57
C ILE A 96 11.28 -13.54 -5.44
N LEU A 97 10.15 -13.15 -6.05
CA LEU A 97 9.68 -11.77 -5.99
C LEU A 97 8.94 -11.45 -4.68
N GLY A 98 8.06 -12.34 -4.20
CA GLY A 98 7.22 -12.11 -3.03
C GLY A 98 7.98 -12.08 -1.71
N GLN A 99 8.78 -13.12 -1.42
CA GLN A 99 9.44 -13.18 -0.12
C GLN A 99 10.41 -12.03 0.14
N TRP A 100 11.28 -11.72 -0.83
CA TRP A 100 12.35 -10.75 -0.61
C TRP A 100 12.00 -9.37 -1.15
N LEU A 101 11.58 -9.28 -2.42
CA LEU A 101 11.38 -8.00 -3.08
C LEU A 101 10.09 -7.30 -2.65
N GLU A 102 8.96 -7.99 -2.56
CA GLU A 102 7.68 -7.41 -2.11
C GLU A 102 7.80 -6.89 -0.68
N THR A 103 8.32 -7.71 0.23
CA THR A 103 8.62 -7.33 1.63
C THR A 103 9.51 -6.11 1.68
N PHE A 104 10.61 -6.09 0.93
CA PHE A 104 11.53 -4.95 0.89
C PHE A 104 10.88 -3.67 0.34
N LEU A 105 10.09 -3.78 -0.73
CA LEU A 105 9.38 -2.64 -1.33
C LEU A 105 8.30 -2.07 -0.40
N GLN A 106 7.55 -2.94 0.27
CA GLN A 106 6.49 -2.55 1.20
C GLN A 106 7.08 -1.94 2.48
N ASP A 107 7.99 -2.66 3.15
CA ASP A 107 8.46 -2.30 4.47
C ASP A 107 9.44 -1.13 4.43
N LEU A 108 10.39 -1.15 3.48
CA LEU A 108 11.39 -0.11 3.42
C LEU A 108 10.85 1.09 2.65
N PHE A 109 10.40 0.91 1.41
CA PHE A 109 10.14 2.06 0.55
C PHE A 109 8.77 2.68 0.74
N PHE A 110 7.71 1.88 0.86
CA PHE A 110 6.36 2.43 1.05
C PHE A 110 6.16 3.02 2.44
N VAL A 111 6.60 2.34 3.52
CA VAL A 111 6.54 2.92 4.87
C VAL A 111 7.43 4.16 4.98
N PHE A 112 8.64 4.13 4.41
CA PHE A 112 9.51 5.32 4.38
C PHE A 112 8.85 6.49 3.66
N TRP A 113 8.24 6.25 2.50
CA TRP A 113 7.50 7.29 1.79
C TRP A 113 6.34 7.83 2.63
N CYS A 114 5.57 6.95 3.28
CA CYS A 114 4.49 7.37 4.19
C CYS A 114 5.00 8.24 5.34
N VAL A 115 6.11 7.87 5.98
CA VAL A 115 6.76 8.68 7.03
C VAL A 115 7.21 10.03 6.47
N ALA A 116 7.83 10.06 5.29
CA ALA A 116 8.28 11.29 4.67
C ALA A 116 7.13 12.26 4.36
N ILE A 117 6.03 11.76 3.78
CA ILE A 117 4.83 12.56 3.52
C ILE A 117 4.20 13.05 4.83
N LEU A 118 4.17 12.20 5.86
CA LEU A 118 3.63 12.55 7.17
C LEU A 118 4.40 13.72 7.81
N LEU A 119 5.73 13.70 7.71
CA LEU A 119 6.60 14.70 8.31
C LEU A 119 6.57 16.02 7.52
N ILE A 120 6.61 15.95 6.19
CA ILE A 120 6.83 17.10 5.30
C ILE A 120 5.52 17.76 4.86
N ASP A 121 4.57 16.96 4.38
CA ASP A 121 3.40 17.49 3.68
C ASP A 121 2.13 17.51 4.55
N SER A 122 1.96 16.51 5.41
CA SER A 122 0.76 16.40 6.24
C SER A 122 0.67 17.48 7.31
N ARG A 123 -0.54 18.07 7.47
CA ARG A 123 -0.85 19.12 8.46
C ARG A 123 -2.21 18.94 9.11
N GLY A 124 -2.38 19.42 10.34
CA GLY A 124 -3.67 19.40 11.05
C GLY A 124 -4.10 18.00 11.50
N LYS A 125 -5.42 17.78 11.64
CA LYS A 125 -5.97 16.57 12.31
C LYS A 125 -5.61 15.25 11.61
N THR A 126 -5.49 15.21 10.29
CA THR A 126 -5.11 13.98 9.58
C THR A 126 -3.62 13.65 9.76
N LYS A 127 -2.77 14.60 10.18
CA LYS A 127 -1.38 14.30 10.56
C LYS A 127 -1.34 13.37 11.77
N ILE A 128 -2.23 13.59 12.74
CA ILE A 128 -2.35 12.71 13.90
C ILE A 128 -2.81 11.31 13.45
N LEU A 129 -3.81 11.25 12.56
CA LEU A 129 -4.27 9.99 11.99
C LEU A 129 -3.14 9.25 11.25
N GLY A 130 -2.37 9.96 10.42
CA GLY A 130 -1.22 9.40 9.73
C GLY A 130 -0.12 8.95 10.66
N ALA A 131 0.14 9.68 11.74
CA ALA A 131 1.09 9.26 12.77
C ALA A 131 0.66 7.96 13.45
N ILE A 132 -0.61 7.85 13.83
CA ILE A 132 -1.17 6.62 14.43
C ILE A 132 -1.10 5.46 13.44
N ALA A 133 -1.52 5.68 12.18
CA ALA A 133 -1.53 4.66 11.14
C ALA A 133 -0.12 4.14 10.83
N THR A 134 0.83 5.05 10.60
CA THR A 134 2.21 4.69 10.29
C THR A 134 2.91 4.05 11.50
N LEU A 135 2.67 4.55 12.72
CA LEU A 135 3.21 3.94 13.94
C LEU A 135 2.70 2.51 14.13
N ALA A 136 1.41 2.26 13.91
CA ALA A 136 0.84 0.92 14.00
C ALA A 136 1.51 -0.06 13.02
N VAL A 137 1.77 0.37 11.79
CA VAL A 137 2.50 -0.44 10.79
C VAL A 137 3.96 -0.66 11.21
N VAL A 138 4.66 0.37 11.71
CA VAL A 138 6.03 0.20 12.21
C VAL A 138 6.09 -0.77 13.40
N CYS A 139 5.14 -0.69 14.33
CA CYS A 139 5.05 -1.65 15.44
C CYS A 139 4.77 -3.08 14.94
N LEU A 140 3.90 -3.22 13.93
CA LEU A 140 3.63 -4.52 13.29
C LEU A 140 4.88 -5.08 12.62
N GLU A 141 5.66 -4.25 11.93
CA GLU A 141 6.94 -4.63 11.32
C GLU A 141 7.94 -5.14 12.36
N VAL A 142 8.13 -4.39 13.46
CA VAL A 142 8.99 -4.83 14.56
C VAL A 142 8.52 -6.16 15.14
N TYR A 143 7.22 -6.34 15.30
CA TYR A 143 6.65 -7.59 15.80
C TYR A 143 6.88 -8.74 14.82
N LYS A 144 6.68 -8.53 13.51
CA LYS A 144 6.95 -9.50 12.44
C LYS A 144 8.41 -9.98 12.48
N TYR A 145 9.36 -9.06 12.58
CA TYR A 145 10.78 -9.43 12.68
C TYR A 145 11.13 -10.14 14.00
N SER A 146 10.48 -9.75 15.10
CA SER A 146 10.64 -10.42 16.39
C SER A 146 10.14 -11.88 16.35
N LEU A 147 9.00 -12.12 15.71
CA LEU A 147 8.48 -13.48 15.48
C LEU A 147 9.42 -14.30 14.61
N ALA A 148 9.93 -13.72 13.53
CA ALA A 148 10.90 -14.38 12.65
C ALA A 148 12.18 -14.78 13.41
N TYR A 149 12.67 -13.91 14.30
CA TYR A 149 13.81 -14.21 15.16
C TYR A 149 13.53 -15.38 16.13
N LEU A 150 12.29 -15.51 16.61
CA LEU A 150 11.84 -16.62 17.46
C LEU A 150 11.52 -17.91 16.68
N GLY A 151 11.71 -17.93 15.35
CA GLY A 151 11.46 -19.09 14.51
C GLY A 151 9.98 -19.32 14.17
N THR A 152 9.12 -18.33 14.41
CA THR A 152 7.70 -18.35 13.99
C THR A 152 7.42 -17.24 12.97
N SER A 153 6.18 -17.09 12.53
CA SER A 153 5.80 -16.07 11.55
C SER A 153 4.48 -15.41 11.89
N LEU A 154 4.30 -14.18 11.39
CA LEU A 154 3.04 -13.45 11.55
C LEU A 154 1.83 -14.21 10.98
N ASN A 155 2.05 -15.05 9.96
CA ASN A 155 1.00 -15.88 9.36
C ASN A 155 0.46 -16.94 10.31
N VAL A 156 1.32 -17.45 11.20
CA VAL A 156 0.99 -18.53 12.13
C VAL A 156 0.41 -17.95 13.41
N GLU A 157 1.08 -16.97 14.02
CA GLU A 157 0.71 -16.45 15.34
C GLU A 157 -0.46 -15.47 15.30
N ALA A 158 -0.49 -14.61 14.28
CA ALA A 158 -1.41 -13.47 14.28
C ALA A 158 -1.78 -12.99 12.86
N PRO A 159 -2.34 -13.86 12.00
CA PRO A 159 -2.66 -13.52 10.61
C PRO A 159 -3.61 -12.32 10.50
N GLY A 160 -4.50 -12.14 11.48
CA GLY A 160 -5.43 -11.01 11.53
C GLY A 160 -4.76 -9.64 11.66
N LEU A 161 -3.54 -9.56 12.19
CA LEU A 161 -2.82 -8.29 12.32
C LEU A 161 -2.39 -7.68 10.98
N LYS A 162 -2.36 -8.48 9.90
CA LYS A 162 -2.09 -7.97 8.54
C LYS A 162 -3.07 -6.90 8.10
N ILE A 163 -4.29 -6.86 8.67
CA ILE A 163 -5.25 -5.81 8.36
C ILE A 163 -4.72 -4.40 8.71
N LEU A 164 -3.76 -4.31 9.63
CA LEU A 164 -3.15 -3.02 10.02
C LEU A 164 -2.31 -2.41 8.88
N TYR A 165 -1.82 -3.21 7.92
CA TYR A 165 -1.17 -2.69 6.70
C TYR A 165 -2.11 -1.83 5.85
N LEU A 166 -3.43 -1.88 6.09
CA LEU A 166 -4.40 -1.02 5.42
C LEU A 166 -4.55 0.37 6.05
N LEU A 167 -4.06 0.58 7.28
CA LEU A 167 -4.19 1.86 7.99
C LEU A 167 -3.55 3.05 7.26
N PRO A 168 -2.36 2.94 6.62
CA PRO A 168 -1.83 4.01 5.80
C PRO A 168 -2.78 4.44 4.69
N PHE A 169 -3.54 3.52 4.09
CA PHE A 169 -4.53 3.85 3.07
C PHE A 169 -5.76 4.55 3.65
N VAL A 170 -6.18 4.21 4.87
CA VAL A 170 -7.20 4.99 5.60
C VAL A 170 -6.71 6.44 5.77
N TRP A 171 -5.47 6.64 6.18
CA TRP A 171 -4.90 7.97 6.29
C TRP A 171 -4.82 8.69 4.93
N ILE A 172 -4.28 8.05 3.89
CA ILE A 172 -4.19 8.61 2.52
C ILE A 172 -5.58 9.00 2.01
N LEU A 173 -6.63 8.23 2.30
CA LEU A 173 -8.02 8.53 1.93
C LEU A 173 -8.47 9.90 2.47
N PHE A 174 -8.17 10.19 3.75
CA PHE A 174 -8.51 11.47 4.37
C PHE A 174 -7.56 12.59 3.97
N GLU A 175 -6.26 12.30 3.88
CA GLU A 175 -5.25 13.27 3.46
C GLU A 175 -5.54 13.80 2.05
N SER A 176 -5.94 12.91 1.14
CA SER A 176 -6.25 13.20 -0.27
C SER A 176 -7.54 14.03 -0.48
N LYS A 177 -8.41 14.13 0.53
CA LYS A 177 -9.65 14.93 0.46
C LYS A 177 -9.48 16.40 0.83
N LYS A 178 -8.34 16.78 1.43
CA LYS A 178 -8.16 18.13 1.95
C LYS A 178 -8.20 19.18 0.83
N ARG A 179 -8.98 20.24 0.99
CA ARG A 179 -8.92 21.37 0.05
C ARG A 179 -7.57 22.10 0.15
N ILE A 180 -7.15 22.75 -0.93
CA ILE A 180 -6.02 23.69 -0.92
C ILE A 180 -6.56 25.01 -0.35
N PRO A 181 -5.97 25.61 0.70
CA PRO A 181 -6.39 26.92 1.20
C PRO A 181 -6.18 28.00 0.12
N LEU A 182 -7.17 28.89 -0.06
CA LEU A 182 -7.21 29.91 -1.12
C LEU A 182 -5.95 30.81 -1.18
N GLU A 183 -5.28 31.08 -0.05
CA GLU A 183 -4.09 31.94 0.01
C GLU A 183 -2.91 31.43 -0.82
N GLN A 184 -2.78 30.12 -1.04
CA GLN A 184 -1.72 29.56 -1.90
C GLN A 184 -2.06 29.63 -3.40
N SER A 185 -3.32 29.89 -3.78
CA SER A 185 -3.72 30.02 -5.19
C SER A 185 -3.41 31.40 -5.77
N ILE A 186 -3.24 32.42 -4.92
CA ILE A 186 -2.93 33.79 -5.35
C ILE A 186 -1.42 33.98 -5.56
N ALA A 187 -0.58 33.23 -4.85
CA ALA A 187 0.89 33.30 -4.96
C ALA A 187 1.49 32.53 -6.15
N THR A 188 0.66 31.99 -7.05
CA THR A 188 1.08 31.20 -8.22
C THR A 188 0.59 31.77 -9.56
N ILE A 189 0.09 33.02 -9.55
CA ILE A 189 -0.15 33.85 -10.75
C ILE A 189 0.93 34.92 -10.78
#